data_AF-A0A6I4YKB6-F1
#
_entry.id   AF-A0A6I4YKB6-F1
#
_cell.length_a   1.000
_cell.length_b   1.000
_cell.length_c   1.000
_cell.angle_alpha   90.00
_cell.angle_beta   90.00
_cell.angle_gamma   90.00
#
_symmetry.space_group_name_H-M   'P 1'
#
loop_
_entity.id
_entity.type
_entity.pdbx_description
1 polymer ?
#
loop_
_entity_poly.entity_id
_entity_poly.type
_entity_poly.pdbx_seq_one_letter_code
_entity_poly.pdbx_strand_id
1 'polypeptide(L)'
;MNPGTAPARRDRQTRQARLLEVVYGLLFVVLFLVVGRPPVHPLAYWAVMIGGLIGGQWICLRYYQSLDERARQRFANSWMAAGIFLSNTIAALLVWGLYTWLTAPPEQRDATLQTLPFWPVYLALVGSMLAMWATNRYLRWKDGA
;
A
#
# COMPACT_ATOMS: atom_id res chain seq x y z
N MET A 1 -10.29 14.11 -37.03
CA MET A 1 -9.46 13.59 -35.93
C MET A 1 -8.66 12.41 -36.44
N ASN A 2 -7.32 12.48 -36.40
CA ASN A 2 -6.46 11.45 -36.98
C ASN A 2 -6.40 10.22 -36.05
N PRO A 3 -6.82 9.01 -36.48
CA PRO A 3 -6.89 7.83 -35.62
C PRO A 3 -5.52 7.34 -35.10
N GLY A 4 -4.42 7.75 -35.72
CA GLY A 4 -3.05 7.37 -35.32
C GLY A 4 -2.43 8.16 -34.16
N THR A 5 -3.02 9.29 -33.71
CA THR A 5 -2.44 10.12 -32.64
C THR A 5 -2.89 9.73 -31.23
N ALA A 6 -4.08 9.14 -31.11
CA ALA A 6 -4.62 8.63 -29.83
C ALA A 6 -3.77 7.52 -29.19
N PRO A 7 -3.32 6.46 -29.93
CA PRO A 7 -2.48 5.41 -29.34
C PRO A 7 -1.11 5.94 -28.90
N ALA A 8 -0.47 6.78 -29.72
CA ALA A 8 0.84 7.38 -29.41
C ALA A 8 0.81 8.30 -28.17
N ARG A 9 -0.33 8.97 -27.90
CA ARG A 9 -0.51 9.82 -26.71
C ARG A 9 -0.72 8.98 -25.44
N ARG A 10 -1.44 7.85 -25.55
CA ARG A 10 -1.68 6.90 -24.46
C ARG A 10 -0.38 6.23 -24.01
N ASP A 11 0.44 5.75 -24.95
CA ASP A 11 1.75 5.15 -24.64
C ASP A 11 2.72 6.11 -23.95
N ARG A 12 2.74 7.39 -24.38
CA ARG A 12 3.56 8.42 -23.73
C ARG A 12 3.10 8.71 -22.30
N GLN A 13 1.78 8.76 -22.06
CA GLN A 13 1.23 8.94 -20.72
C GLN A 13 1.54 7.76 -19.80
N THR A 14 1.45 6.53 -20.29
CA THR A 14 1.81 5.33 -19.51
C THR A 14 3.30 5.31 -19.17
N ARG A 15 4.16 5.70 -20.11
CA ARG A 15 5.61 5.77 -19.88
C ARG A 15 5.98 6.87 -18.87
N GLN A 16 5.34 8.03 -18.94
CA GLN A 16 5.51 9.11 -17.96
C GLN A 16 5.01 8.71 -16.57
N ALA A 17 3.86 8.02 -16.48
CA ALA A 17 3.34 7.53 -15.20
C ALA A 17 4.30 6.54 -14.53
N ARG A 18 4.88 5.60 -15.30
CA ARG A 18 5.90 4.67 -14.79
C ARG A 18 7.18 5.38 -14.35
N LEU A 19 7.61 6.40 -15.09
CA LEU A 19 8.78 7.20 -14.71
C LEU A 19 8.52 7.92 -13.37
N LEU A 20 7.33 8.52 -13.22
CA LEU A 20 6.92 9.17 -11.97
C LEU A 20 6.86 8.18 -10.80
N GLU A 21 6.36 6.96 -11.01
CA GLU A 21 6.41 5.88 -10.02
C GLU A 21 7.84 5.57 -9.57
N VAL A 22 8.75 5.37 -10.53
CA VAL A 22 10.15 5.05 -10.23
C VAL A 22 10.81 6.20 -9.49
N VAL A 23 10.67 7.44 -9.97
CA VAL A 23 11.25 8.63 -9.33
C VAL A 23 10.70 8.82 -7.92
N TYR A 24 9.39 8.68 -7.75
CA TYR A 24 8.75 8.79 -6.44
C TYR A 24 9.23 7.70 -5.48
N GLY A 25 9.29 6.45 -5.93
CA GLY A 25 9.78 5.33 -5.13
C GLY A 25 11.24 5.52 -4.71
N LEU A 26 12.09 5.97 -5.64
CA LEU A 26 13.51 6.22 -5.38
C LEU A 26 13.71 7.38 -4.40
N LEU A 27 12.95 8.48 -4.57
CA LEU A 27 12.95 9.62 -3.67
C LEU A 27 12.45 9.23 -2.27
N PHE A 28 11.39 8.43 -2.19
CA PHE A 28 10.88 7.93 -0.91
C PHE A 28 11.91 7.05 -0.19
N VAL A 29 12.57 6.13 -0.90
CA VAL A 29 13.65 5.29 -0.33
C VAL A 29 14.79 6.16 0.18
N VAL A 30 15.24 7.16 -0.58
CA VAL A 30 16.32 8.06 -0.15
C VAL A 30 15.91 8.86 1.09
N LEU A 31 14.71 9.44 1.11
CA LEU A 31 14.20 10.18 2.26
C LEU A 31 14.06 9.28 3.50
N PHE A 32 13.58 8.06 3.31
CA PHE A 32 13.46 7.07 4.39
C PHE A 32 14.84 6.71 4.96
N LEU A 33 15.85 6.49 4.11
CA LEU A 33 17.22 6.21 4.55
C LEU A 33 17.86 7.40 5.26
N VAL A 34 17.58 8.63 4.82
CA VAL A 34 18.11 9.85 5.45
C VAL A 34 17.48 10.06 6.83
N VAL A 35 16.15 9.95 6.93
CA VAL A 35 15.41 10.23 8.16
C VAL A 35 15.47 9.06 9.15
N GLY A 36 15.69 7.83 8.66
CA GLY A 36 15.89 6.64 9.48
C GLY A 36 17.28 6.54 10.12
N ARG A 37 18.20 7.49 9.85
CA ARG A 37 19.51 7.48 10.51
C ARG A 37 19.40 7.95 11.98
N PRO A 38 20.03 7.25 12.93
CA PRO A 38 20.09 7.72 14.31
C PRO A 38 20.89 9.04 14.43
N PRO A 39 20.47 9.98 15.30
CA PRO A 39 19.22 9.99 16.06
C PRO A 39 18.01 10.35 15.18
N VAL A 40 16.95 9.56 15.26
CA VAL A 40 15.74 9.73 14.42
C VAL A 40 14.90 10.87 14.98
N HIS A 41 14.68 11.92 14.19
CA HIS A 41 13.77 13.01 14.55
C HIS A 41 12.30 12.56 14.34
N PRO A 42 11.48 12.42 15.40
CA PRO A 42 10.17 11.78 15.29
C PRO A 42 9.24 12.46 14.29
N LEU A 43 9.20 13.80 14.29
CA LEU A 43 8.35 14.55 13.37
C LEU A 43 8.80 14.40 11.90
N ALA A 44 10.10 14.30 11.66
CA ALA A 44 10.62 14.13 10.30
C ALA A 44 10.27 12.73 9.78
N TYR A 45 10.39 11.72 10.65
CA TYR A 45 10.00 10.33 10.36
C TYR A 45 8.52 10.24 10.00
N TRP A 46 7.64 10.82 10.82
CA TRP A 46 6.20 10.84 10.56
C TRP A 46 5.86 11.63 9.30
N ALA A 47 6.51 12.77 9.05
CA ALA A 47 6.28 13.56 7.84
C ALA A 47 6.65 12.79 6.57
N VAL A 48 7.78 12.08 6.56
CA VAL A 48 8.17 11.21 5.43
C VAL A 48 7.18 10.06 5.28
N MET A 49 6.77 9.40 6.36
CA MET A 49 5.81 8.30 6.28
C MET A 49 4.44 8.72 5.75
N ILE A 50 3.90 9.82 6.27
CA ILE A 50 2.61 10.36 5.83
C ILE A 50 2.71 10.87 4.40
N GLY A 51 3.78 11.59 4.05
CA GLY A 51 4.04 12.05 2.68
C GLY A 51 4.14 10.87 1.70
N GLY A 52 4.84 9.80 2.11
CA GLY A 52 4.94 8.52 1.43
C GLY A 52 3.59 7.90 1.11
N LEU A 53 2.72 7.86 2.13
CA LEU A 53 1.37 7.33 2.01
C LEU A 53 0.50 8.18 1.09
N ILE A 54 0.48 9.51 1.28
CA ILE A 54 -0.31 10.44 0.46
C ILE A 54 0.13 10.39 -1.01
N GLY A 55 1.44 10.44 -1.28
CA GLY A 55 1.93 10.38 -2.65
C GLY A 55 1.70 9.03 -3.31
N GLY A 56 1.76 7.92 -2.55
CA GLY A 56 1.38 6.60 -3.04
C GLY A 56 -0.09 6.51 -3.43
N GLN A 57 -0.99 7.04 -2.58
CA GLN A 57 -2.43 7.13 -2.87
C GLN A 57 -2.71 8.02 -4.08
N TRP A 58 -2.01 9.14 -4.19
CA TRP A 58 -2.11 10.06 -5.33
C TRP A 58 -1.73 9.39 -6.65
N ILE A 59 -0.63 8.62 -6.68
CA ILE A 59 -0.22 7.85 -7.85
C ILE A 59 -1.27 6.80 -8.20
N CYS A 60 -1.80 6.07 -7.22
CA CYS A 60 -2.88 5.10 -7.44
C CYS A 60 -4.12 5.75 -8.06
N LEU A 61 -4.52 6.94 -7.58
CA LEU A 61 -5.65 7.71 -8.13
C LEU A 61 -5.39 8.15 -9.57
N ARG A 62 -4.18 8.61 -9.88
CA ARG A 62 -3.78 8.97 -11.26
C ARG A 62 -3.83 7.75 -12.17
N TYR A 63 -3.38 6.59 -11.68
CA TYR A 63 -3.45 5.33 -12.41
C TYR A 63 -4.92 4.95 -12.67
N TYR A 64 -5.77 5.00 -11.65
CA TYR A 64 -7.21 4.74 -11.74
C TYR A 64 -7.91 5.62 -12.79
N GLN A 65 -7.59 6.92 -12.84
CA GLN A 65 -8.15 7.83 -13.84
C GLN A 65 -7.76 7.46 -15.28
N SER A 66 -6.61 6.83 -15.50
CA SER A 66 -6.15 6.43 -16.83
C SER A 66 -6.73 5.09 -17.34
N LEU A 67 -7.38 4.33 -16.46
CA LEU A 67 -7.97 3.03 -16.80
C LEU A 67 -9.32 3.19 -17.52
N ASP A 68 -9.63 2.24 -18.41
CA ASP A 68 -10.95 2.11 -19.04
C ASP A 68 -12.01 1.68 -18.00
N GLU A 69 -13.31 1.90 -18.27
CA GLU A 69 -14.43 1.61 -17.36
C GLU A 69 -14.35 0.22 -16.70
N ARG A 70 -14.13 -0.84 -17.50
CA ARG A 70 -13.99 -2.22 -17.00
C ARG A 70 -12.73 -2.43 -16.18
N ALA A 71 -11.63 -1.77 -16.54
CA ALA A 71 -10.38 -1.86 -15.80
C ALA A 71 -10.46 -1.09 -14.47
N ARG A 72 -11.19 0.03 -14.41
CA ARG A 72 -11.52 0.76 -13.18
C ARG A 72 -12.33 -0.09 -12.22
N GLN A 73 -13.39 -0.75 -12.70
CA GLN A 73 -14.20 -1.64 -11.85
C GLN A 73 -13.37 -2.78 -11.26
N ARG A 74 -12.53 -3.43 -12.07
CA ARG A 74 -11.61 -4.48 -11.58
C ARG A 74 -10.61 -3.95 -10.56
N PHE A 75 -10.03 -2.78 -10.82
CA PHE A 75 -9.11 -2.13 -9.89
C PHE A 75 -9.80 -1.84 -8.56
N ALA A 76 -10.98 -1.21 -8.59
CA ALA A 76 -11.76 -0.91 -7.38
C ALA A 76 -12.10 -2.17 -6.58
N ASN A 77 -12.55 -3.24 -7.24
CA ASN A 77 -12.84 -4.52 -6.56
C ASN A 77 -11.59 -5.14 -5.95
N SER A 78 -10.46 -5.14 -6.66
CA SER A 78 -9.19 -5.66 -6.14
C SER A 78 -8.65 -4.81 -4.98
N TRP A 79 -8.84 -3.49 -5.04
CA TRP A 79 -8.47 -2.55 -4.00
C TRP A 79 -9.32 -2.74 -2.74
N MET A 80 -10.63 -2.93 -2.90
CA MET A 80 -11.53 -3.27 -1.80
C MET A 80 -11.15 -4.60 -1.14
N ALA A 81 -10.84 -5.64 -1.92
CA ALA A 81 -10.40 -6.92 -1.37
C ALA A 81 -9.11 -6.79 -0.55
N ALA A 82 -8.12 -6.04 -1.06
CA ALA A 82 -6.90 -5.72 -0.34
C ALA A 82 -7.17 -4.93 0.95
N GLY A 83 -8.05 -3.93 0.87
CA GLY A 83 -8.45 -3.12 2.02
C GLY A 83 -9.15 -3.93 3.11
N ILE A 84 -10.07 -4.84 2.73
CA ILE A 84 -10.76 -5.75 3.65
C ILE A 84 -9.76 -6.70 4.31
N PHE A 85 -8.84 -7.28 3.54
CA PHE A 85 -7.81 -8.15 4.10
C PHE A 85 -6.93 -7.39 5.09
N LEU A 86 -6.48 -6.19 4.72
CA LEU A 86 -5.62 -5.37 5.56
C LEU A 86 -6.34 -4.94 6.85
N SER A 87 -7.58 -4.44 6.75
CA SER A 87 -8.35 -3.99 7.91
C SER A 87 -8.67 -5.14 8.87
N ASN A 88 -9.06 -6.31 8.35
CA ASN A 88 -9.29 -7.50 9.17
C ASN A 88 -8.00 -8.00 9.82
N THR A 89 -6.88 -7.98 9.11
CA THR A 89 -5.58 -8.38 9.67
C THR A 89 -5.15 -7.44 10.79
N ILE A 90 -5.27 -6.12 10.58
CA ILE A 90 -4.97 -5.12 11.61
C ILE A 90 -5.92 -5.28 12.81
N ALA A 91 -7.22 -5.48 12.57
CA ALA A 91 -8.19 -5.72 13.64
C ALA A 91 -7.83 -6.97 14.44
N ALA A 92 -7.46 -8.07 13.78
CA ALA A 92 -7.00 -9.29 14.44
C ALA A 92 -5.73 -9.06 15.29
N LEU A 93 -4.76 -8.29 14.77
CA LEU A 93 -3.55 -7.92 15.51
C LEU A 93 -3.88 -7.05 16.73
N LEU A 94 -4.82 -6.11 16.62
CA LEU A 94 -5.27 -5.28 17.74
C LEU A 94 -6.01 -6.11 18.79
N VAL A 95 -6.90 -7.01 18.38
CA VAL A 95 -7.62 -7.92 19.29
C VAL A 95 -6.64 -8.85 19.99
N TRP A 96 -5.66 -9.40 19.26
CA TRP A 96 -4.60 -10.23 19.83
C TRP A 96 -3.73 -9.44 20.82
N GLY A 97 -3.31 -8.23 20.45
CA GLY A 97 -2.55 -7.32 21.32
C GLY A 97 -3.32 -6.96 22.60
N LEU A 98 -4.62 -6.70 22.49
CA LEU A 98 -5.48 -6.44 23.63
C LEU A 98 -5.65 -7.68 24.52
N TYR A 99 -5.90 -8.84 23.91
CA TYR A 99 -6.05 -10.11 24.63
C TYR A 99 -4.79 -10.46 25.42
N THR A 100 -3.62 -10.35 24.78
CA THR A 100 -2.33 -10.61 25.43
C THR A 100 -2.05 -9.61 26.55
N TRP A 101 -2.38 -8.33 26.37
CA TRP A 101 -2.25 -7.33 27.44
C TRP A 101 -3.17 -7.60 28.64
N LEU A 102 -4.42 -8.00 28.39
CA LEU A 102 -5.39 -8.32 29.45
C LEU A 102 -5.02 -9.59 30.24
N THR A 103 -4.42 -10.58 29.57
CA THR A 103 -4.05 -11.88 30.15
C THR A 103 -2.63 -11.89 30.72
N ALA A 104 -1.80 -10.89 30.42
CA ALA A 104 -0.44 -10.78 30.94
C ALA A 104 -0.42 -10.46 32.45
N PRO A 105 0.50 -11.08 33.23
CA PRO A 105 0.77 -10.70 34.60
C PRO A 105 1.11 -9.20 34.71
N PRO A 106 0.74 -8.51 35.82
CA PRO A 106 0.91 -7.06 35.96
C PRO A 106 2.34 -6.58 35.72
N GLU A 107 3.33 -7.38 36.12
CA GLU A 107 4.76 -7.09 36.00
C GLU A 107 5.30 -7.16 34.56
N GLN A 108 4.54 -7.74 33.63
CA GLN A 108 4.97 -7.97 32.25
C GLN A 108 4.18 -7.15 31.21
N ARG A 109 3.18 -6.37 31.64
CA ARG A 109 2.30 -5.61 30.74
C ARG A 109 3.02 -4.54 29.91
N ASP A 110 4.03 -3.89 30.48
CA ASP A 110 4.80 -2.86 29.77
C ASP A 110 5.84 -3.46 28.81
N ALA A 111 6.44 -4.60 29.20
CA ALA A 111 7.41 -5.32 28.37
C ALA A 111 6.75 -5.97 27.13
N THR A 112 5.55 -6.54 27.28
CA THR A 112 4.82 -7.18 26.17
C THR A 112 4.45 -6.20 25.06
N LEU A 113 4.05 -4.97 25.41
CA LEU A 113 3.76 -3.90 24.44
C LEU A 113 5.02 -3.40 23.71
N GLN A 114 6.17 -3.34 24.39
CA GLN A 114 7.43 -2.90 23.79
C GLN A 114 8.06 -3.93 22.85
N THR A 115 7.70 -5.22 22.99
CA THR A 115 8.27 -6.31 22.18
C THR A 115 7.44 -6.75 20.98
N LEU A 116 6.27 -6.14 20.74
CA LEU A 116 5.42 -6.53 19.60
C LEU A 116 6.22 -6.37 18.30
N PRO A 117 6.62 -7.48 17.67
CA PRO A 117 7.52 -7.39 16.55
C PRO A 117 6.77 -6.75 15.39
N PHE A 118 7.45 -5.92 14.60
CA PHE A 118 6.80 -5.19 13.50
C PHE A 118 6.52 -6.07 12.26
N TRP A 119 7.04 -7.31 12.22
CA TRP A 119 6.87 -8.24 11.09
C TRP A 119 5.41 -8.60 10.74
N PRO A 120 4.43 -8.70 11.66
CA PRO A 120 3.05 -8.99 11.31
C PRO A 120 2.42 -7.87 10.48
N VAL A 121 2.87 -6.63 10.64
CA VAL A 121 2.47 -5.50 9.79
C VAL A 121 2.99 -5.69 8.37
N TYR A 122 4.24 -6.14 8.21
CA TYR A 122 4.77 -6.49 6.89
C TYR A 122 4.01 -7.66 6.25
N LEU A 123 3.64 -8.70 7.01
CA LEU A 123 2.81 -9.78 6.48
C LEU A 123 1.40 -9.32 6.10
N ALA A 124 0.81 -8.39 6.87
CA ALA A 124 -0.49 -7.81 6.52
C ALA A 124 -0.41 -7.03 5.20
N LEU A 125 0.67 -6.25 5.02
CA LEU A 125 0.96 -5.54 3.77
C LEU A 125 1.17 -6.51 2.59
N VAL A 126 2.07 -7.48 2.73
CA VAL A 126 2.33 -8.47 1.67
C VAL A 126 1.07 -9.28 1.35
N GLY A 127 0.32 -9.70 2.38
CA GLY A 127 -0.94 -10.41 2.23
C GLY A 127 -2.00 -9.58 1.51
N SER A 128 -2.11 -8.29 1.80
CA SER A 128 -3.03 -7.39 1.08
C SER A 128 -2.63 -7.18 -0.40
N MET A 129 -1.32 -7.10 -0.69
CA MET A 129 -0.83 -7.05 -2.08
C MET A 129 -1.11 -8.36 -2.82
N LEU A 130 -0.96 -9.50 -2.14
CA LEU A 130 -1.31 -10.82 -2.69
C LEU A 130 -2.82 -10.95 -2.92
N ALA A 131 -3.65 -10.48 -1.99
CA ALA A 131 -5.10 -10.44 -2.15
C ALA A 131 -5.49 -9.58 -3.35
N MET A 132 -4.92 -8.38 -3.48
CA MET A 132 -5.13 -7.50 -4.64
C MET A 132 -4.75 -8.20 -5.95
N TRP A 133 -3.58 -8.84 -5.99
CA TRP A 133 -3.09 -9.55 -7.16
C TRP A 133 -3.99 -10.74 -7.52
N ALA A 134 -4.35 -11.56 -6.54
CA ALA A 134 -5.20 -12.74 -6.73
C ALA A 134 -6.61 -12.35 -7.21
N THR A 135 -7.21 -11.32 -6.61
CA THR A 135 -8.53 -10.81 -7.05
C THR A 135 -8.45 -10.25 -8.47
N ASN A 136 -7.40 -9.50 -8.81
CA ASN A 136 -7.22 -8.98 -10.17
C ASN A 136 -7.01 -10.11 -11.19
N ARG A 137 -6.21 -11.13 -10.83
CA ARG A 137 -5.99 -12.33 -11.66
C ARG A 137 -7.29 -13.10 -11.88
N TYR A 138 -8.06 -13.32 -10.82
CA TYR A 138 -9.35 -14.00 -10.88
C TYR A 138 -10.36 -13.24 -11.74
N LEU A 139 -10.49 -11.92 -11.57
CA LEU A 139 -11.40 -11.11 -12.38
C LEU A 139 -10.99 -11.11 -13.85
N ARG A 140 -9.70 -11.08 -14.17
CA ARG A 140 -9.22 -11.22 -15.57
C ARG A 140 -9.60 -12.57 -16.18
N TRP A 141 -9.45 -13.66 -15.43
CA TRP A 141 -9.83 -14.98 -15.88
C TRP A 141 -11.35 -15.09 -16.09
N LYS A 142 -12.15 -14.61 -15.12
CA LYS A 142 -13.61 -14.60 -15.19
C LYS A 142 -14.15 -13.78 -16.36
N ASP A 143 -13.52 -12.64 -16.65
CA ASP A 143 -13.95 -11.72 -17.72
C ASP A 143 -13.54 -12.20 -19.12
N GLY A 144 -12.93 -13.38 -19.25
CA GLY A 144 -12.60 -14.00 -20.54
C GLY A 144 -11.34 -13.45 -21.22
N ALA A 145 -10.30 -13.13 -20.44
CA ALA A 145 -8.96 -12.90 -20.99
C ALA A 145 -8.35 -14.18 -21.59
#